data_AF-A0A3P6G8Y8-F1
#
_entry.id   AF-A0A3P6G8Y8-F1
#
_cell.length_a   1.000
_cell.length_b   1.000
_cell.length_c   1.000
_cell.angle_alpha   90.00
_cell.angle_beta   90.00
_cell.angle_gamma   90.00
#
_symmetry.space_group_name_H-M   'P 1'
#
loop_
_entity.id
_entity.type
_entity.pdbx_description
1 polymer ?
#
loop_
_entity_poly.entity_id
_entity_poly.type
_entity_poly.pdbx_seq_one_letter_code
_entity_poly.pdbx_strand_id
1 'polypeptide(L)'
;MGQDYSYTQPFSSDEYDITSLLQAEAELYADGAESSYHIAEPVQYPPQPEADDGIPTTCYCGGEPVVATSYTRKDPGRRYFTCDNIDDGVCHIWKWWDVAV
;
A
#
# COMPACT_ATOMS: atom_id res chain seq x y z
N MET A 1 8.78 -10.44 -38.95
CA MET A 1 9.72 -11.57 -38.74
C MET A 1 9.49 -12.10 -37.33
N GLY A 2 8.98 -13.32 -37.16
CA GLY A 2 8.79 -13.96 -35.86
C GLY A 2 9.99 -14.83 -35.54
N GLN A 3 10.66 -14.57 -34.42
CA GLN A 3 11.78 -15.39 -33.95
C GLN A 3 11.19 -16.66 -33.34
N ASP A 4 11.53 -17.83 -33.90
CA ASP A 4 11.23 -19.10 -33.25
C ASP A 4 12.19 -19.27 -32.07
N TYR A 5 11.64 -19.28 -30.86
CA TYR A 5 12.43 -19.56 -29.66
C TYR A 5 12.44 -21.08 -29.45
N SER A 6 13.42 -21.75 -30.04
CA SER A 6 13.71 -23.16 -29.75
C SER A 6 14.56 -23.25 -28.48
N TYR A 7 13.90 -23.41 -27.33
CA TYR A 7 14.56 -23.59 -26.06
C TYR A 7 15.08 -25.03 -25.95
N THR A 8 16.38 -25.22 -26.09
CA THR A 8 17.02 -26.53 -25.84
C THR A 8 17.38 -26.59 -24.37
N GLN A 9 16.55 -27.25 -23.55
CA GLN A 9 16.89 -27.50 -22.15
C GLN A 9 18.13 -28.39 -22.08
N PRO A 10 19.23 -27.94 -21.43
CA PRO A 10 20.26 -28.88 -21.05
C PRO A 10 19.62 -29.77 -19.97
N PHE A 11 19.33 -31.03 -20.31
CA PHE A 11 19.11 -32.04 -19.28
C PHE A 11 20.43 -32.24 -18.57
N SER A 12 20.69 -31.39 -17.56
CA SER A 12 21.73 -31.59 -16.58
C SER A 12 21.31 -32.82 -15.79
N SER A 13 21.95 -33.94 -16.11
CA SER A 13 21.71 -35.26 -15.51
C SER A 13 22.39 -35.37 -14.14
N ASP A 14 22.25 -34.35 -13.31
CA ASP A 14 22.46 -34.45 -11.88
C ASP A 14 21.11 -34.83 -11.27
N GLU A 15 21.06 -36.05 -10.74
CA GLU A 15 19.97 -36.50 -9.89
C GLU A 15 19.91 -35.56 -8.70
N TYR A 16 19.14 -34.48 -8.85
CA TYR A 16 18.95 -33.48 -7.82
C TYR A 16 18.33 -34.20 -6.63
N ASP A 17 19.08 -34.28 -5.54
CA ASP A 17 18.62 -34.89 -4.30
C ASP A 17 17.60 -33.97 -3.63
N ILE A 18 16.38 -33.98 -4.20
CA ILE A 18 15.22 -33.22 -3.74
C ILE A 18 14.68 -33.77 -2.42
N THR A 19 15.22 -34.89 -1.92
CA THR A 19 14.80 -35.45 -0.63
C THR A 19 15.04 -34.45 0.49
N SER A 20 16.13 -33.70 0.45
CA SER A 20 16.43 -32.64 1.41
C SER A 20 15.42 -31.49 1.36
N LEU A 21 14.95 -31.11 0.17
CA LEU A 21 13.92 -30.07 0.00
C LEU A 21 12.55 -30.53 0.49
N LEU A 22 12.16 -31.77 0.13
CA LEU A 22 10.90 -32.39 0.56
C LEU A 22 10.86 -32.60 2.07
N GLN A 23 12.00 -32.97 2.67
CA GLN A 23 12.13 -33.14 4.12
C GLN A 23 12.02 -31.80 4.85
N ALA A 24 12.65 -30.74 4.32
CA ALA A 24 12.50 -29.39 4.87
C ALA A 24 11.06 -28.87 4.77
N GLU A 25 10.33 -29.13 3.68
CA GLU A 25 8.90 -28.80 3.61
C GLU A 25 8.08 -29.59 4.64
N ALA A 26 8.33 -30.90 4.79
CA ALA A 26 7.61 -31.73 5.74
C ALA A 26 7.82 -31.29 7.21
N GLU A 27 9.02 -30.84 7.58
CA GLU A 27 9.31 -30.28 8.90
C GLU A 27 8.57 -28.97 9.17
N LEU A 28 8.45 -28.09 8.17
CA LEU A 28 7.67 -26.85 8.28
C LEU A 28 6.16 -27.11 8.44
N TYR A 29 5.60 -28.11 7.75
CA TYR A 29 4.19 -28.48 7.92
C TYR A 29 3.90 -29.16 9.27
N ALA A 30 4.90 -29.76 9.91
CA ALA A 30 4.75 -30.42 11.22
C ALA A 30 4.80 -29.45 12.42
N ASP A 31 5.44 -28.28 12.26
CA ASP A 31 5.58 -27.21 13.27
C ASP A 31 4.34 -26.29 13.41
N GLY A 32 3.28 -26.54 12.64
CA GLY A 32 2.07 -25.70 12.62
C GLY A 32 1.20 -25.69 13.89
N ALA A 33 1.66 -26.24 15.02
CA ALA A 33 0.83 -26.46 16.21
C ALA A 33 0.90 -25.35 17.28
N GLU A 34 1.76 -24.34 17.14
CA GLU A 34 1.94 -23.34 18.21
C GLU A 34 2.09 -21.89 17.74
N SER A 35 1.34 -21.49 16.72
CA SER A 35 1.03 -20.07 16.47
C SER A 35 -0.33 -19.67 17.07
N SER A 36 -0.63 -20.12 18.29
CA SER A 36 -1.74 -19.58 19.12
C SER A 36 -1.28 -18.38 19.96
N TYR A 37 0.01 -18.04 19.93
CA TYR A 37 0.53 -16.92 20.70
C TYR A 37 0.14 -15.59 20.03
N HIS A 38 -0.71 -14.85 20.74
CA HIS A 38 -0.99 -13.43 20.52
C HIS A 38 -2.00 -13.09 19.42
N ILE A 39 -3.21 -13.67 19.49
CA ILE A 39 -4.38 -12.84 19.16
C ILE A 39 -4.40 -11.76 20.25
N ALA A 40 -3.71 -10.64 19.98
CA ALA A 40 -4.00 -9.40 20.68
C ALA A 40 -5.51 -9.24 20.61
N GLU A 41 -6.15 -8.99 21.75
CA GLU A 41 -7.56 -8.60 21.79
C GLU A 41 -7.87 -7.71 20.59
N PRO A 42 -9.03 -7.88 19.91
CA PRO A 42 -9.36 -7.01 18.79
C PRO A 42 -9.23 -5.58 19.31
N VAL A 43 -8.20 -4.87 18.84
CA VAL A 43 -7.94 -3.49 19.25
C VAL A 43 -9.18 -2.74 18.83
N GLN A 44 -10.07 -2.47 19.79
CA GLN A 44 -11.19 -1.58 19.57
C GLN A 44 -10.56 -0.21 19.41
N TYR A 45 -10.24 0.11 18.16
CA TYR A 45 -9.91 1.47 17.80
C TYR A 45 -11.11 2.31 18.23
N PRO A 46 -10.90 3.34 19.07
CA PRO A 46 -11.95 4.31 19.31
C PRO A 46 -12.46 4.76 17.93
N PRO A 47 -13.77 4.98 17.76
CA PRO A 47 -14.30 5.50 16.51
C PRO A 47 -13.44 6.70 16.14
N GLN A 48 -12.75 6.59 15.00
CA GLN A 48 -11.95 7.70 14.52
C GLN A 48 -12.92 8.89 14.46
N PRO A 49 -12.54 10.06 15.03
CA PRO A 49 -13.41 11.22 14.96
C PRO A 49 -13.85 11.35 13.52
N GLU A 50 -15.18 11.39 13.28
CA GLU A 50 -15.79 11.51 11.96
C GLU A 50 -14.92 12.50 11.20
N ALA A 51 -14.23 11.99 10.17
CA ALA A 51 -13.00 12.57 9.68
C ALA A 51 -13.31 13.83 8.89
N ASP A 52 -13.69 14.90 9.60
CA ASP A 52 -14.15 16.19 9.11
C ASP A 52 -14.65 16.06 7.68
N ASP A 53 -15.78 15.37 7.48
CA ASP A 53 -16.35 15.11 6.14
C ASP A 53 -16.70 16.43 5.42
N GLY A 54 -16.55 17.56 6.10
CA GLY A 54 -16.69 18.89 5.54
C GLY A 54 -15.46 19.43 4.82
N ILE A 55 -15.60 20.71 4.47
CA ILE A 55 -14.59 21.53 3.82
C ILE A 55 -13.51 21.86 4.84
N PRO A 56 -12.27 21.41 4.63
CA PRO A 56 -11.22 21.72 5.58
C PRO A 56 -10.96 23.22 5.60
N THR A 57 -10.97 23.79 6.80
CA THR A 57 -10.76 25.23 7.04
C THR A 57 -9.33 25.56 7.42
N THR A 58 -8.56 24.57 7.91
CA THR A 58 -7.18 24.76 8.37
C THR A 58 -6.31 23.56 7.97
N CYS A 59 -5.08 23.80 7.54
CA CYS A 59 -4.08 22.76 7.32
C CYS A 59 -3.51 22.26 8.66
N TYR A 60 -2.95 21.04 8.69
CA TYR A 60 -2.31 20.49 9.90
C TYR A 60 -1.10 21.32 10.40
N CYS A 61 -0.49 22.15 9.54
CA CYS A 61 0.54 23.10 9.94
C CYS A 61 0.00 24.40 10.57
N GLY A 62 -1.33 24.56 10.67
CA GLY A 62 -1.99 25.77 11.13
C GLY A 62 -2.17 26.86 10.06
N GLY A 63 -1.71 26.62 8.83
CA GLY A 63 -1.90 27.53 7.69
C GLY A 63 -3.28 27.39 7.03
N GLU A 64 -3.65 28.38 6.23
CA GLU A 64 -4.89 28.37 5.44
C GLU A 64 -4.78 27.37 4.27
N PRO A 65 -5.77 26.49 4.05
CA PRO A 65 -5.78 25.58 2.91
C PRO A 65 -6.08 26.34 1.62
N VAL A 66 -5.35 26.03 0.56
CA VAL A 66 -5.53 26.60 -0.78
C VAL A 66 -6.18 25.59 -1.72
N VAL A 67 -7.01 26.07 -2.63
CA VAL A 67 -7.68 25.21 -3.62
C VAL A 67 -6.88 25.21 -4.91
N ALA A 68 -6.31 24.06 -5.25
CA ALA A 68 -5.59 23.84 -6.48
C ALA A 68 -6.44 23.07 -7.50
N THR A 69 -6.06 23.17 -8.77
CA THR A 69 -6.67 22.41 -9.87
C THR A 69 -5.70 21.33 -10.34
N SER A 70 -6.19 20.10 -10.46
CA SER A 70 -5.44 18.97 -10.99
C SER A 70 -5.35 19.12 -12.50
N TYR A 71 -4.12 19.04 -13.01
CA TYR A 71 -3.82 18.96 -14.44
C TYR A 71 -3.35 17.57 -14.84
N THR A 72 -3.57 16.57 -13.97
CA THR A 72 -3.19 15.20 -14.26
C THR A 72 -4.05 14.64 -15.40
N ARG A 73 -3.49 13.70 -16.18
CA ARG A 73 -4.22 13.05 -17.27
C ARG A 73 -5.45 12.26 -16.80
N LYS A 74 -5.44 11.79 -15.56
CA LYS A 74 -6.53 11.01 -14.95
C LYS A 74 -7.68 11.91 -14.51
N ASP A 75 -7.37 13.07 -13.93
CA ASP A 75 -8.35 13.98 -13.34
C ASP A 75 -8.12 15.43 -13.81
N PRO A 76 -8.27 15.73 -15.11
CA PRO A 76 -8.04 17.07 -15.64
C PRO A 76 -9.14 18.03 -15.17
N GLY A 77 -8.76 19.16 -14.60
CA GLY A 77 -9.67 20.20 -14.12
C GLY A 77 -10.30 19.92 -12.75
N ARG A 78 -10.00 18.78 -12.13
CA ARG A 78 -10.57 18.43 -10.81
C ARG A 78 -9.90 19.27 -9.70
N ARG A 79 -10.68 19.84 -8.79
CA ARG A 79 -10.16 20.71 -7.72
C ARG A 79 -9.85 19.92 -6.44
N TYR A 80 -8.81 20.32 -5.72
CA TYR A 80 -8.42 19.74 -4.43
C TYR A 80 -7.88 20.80 -3.48
N PHE A 81 -8.03 20.57 -2.18
CA PHE A 81 -7.40 21.34 -1.12
C PHE A 81 -5.95 20.89 -0.96
N THR A 82 -5.05 21.85 -0.83
CA THR A 82 -3.61 21.67 -0.58
C THR A 82 -3.10 22.77 0.35
N CYS A 83 -1.84 22.69 0.76
CA CYS A 83 -1.13 23.75 1.47
C CYS A 83 -0.02 24.32 0.59
N ASP A 84 0.30 25.61 0.74
CA ASP A 84 1.44 26.27 0.05
C ASP A 84 2.78 25.70 0.54
N ASN A 85 2.83 25.40 1.83
CA ASN A 85 4.00 24.91 2.55
C ASN A 85 4.28 23.41 2.36
N ILE A 86 3.79 22.76 1.30
CA ILE A 86 3.80 21.29 1.16
C ILE A 86 5.19 20.63 1.23
N ASP A 87 6.25 21.41 1.03
CA ASP A 87 7.64 20.95 0.98
C ASP A 87 8.36 21.01 2.36
N ASP A 88 7.70 21.51 3.42
CA ASP A 88 8.32 21.67 4.75
C ASP A 88 8.56 20.34 5.50
N GLY A 89 8.24 19.20 4.89
CA GLY A 89 8.47 17.87 5.45
C GLY A 89 7.49 17.46 6.55
N VAL A 90 6.44 18.24 6.81
CA VAL A 90 5.32 17.89 7.71
C VAL A 90 4.13 17.37 6.91
N CYS A 91 3.20 16.66 7.55
CA CYS A 91 1.98 16.25 6.86
C CYS A 91 1.10 17.46 6.57
N HIS A 92 0.87 17.77 5.30
CA HIS A 92 -0.04 18.83 4.88
C HIS A 92 -1.38 18.28 4.43
N ILE A 93 -2.37 19.16 4.37
CA ILE A 93 -3.69 18.79 3.92
C ILE A 93 -3.70 18.44 2.43
N TRP A 94 -4.34 17.32 2.09
CA TRP A 94 -4.68 16.95 0.72
C TRP A 94 -6.06 16.29 0.72
N LYS A 95 -7.05 16.92 0.09
CA LYS A 95 -8.42 16.38 -0.02
C LYS A 95 -9.05 16.84 -1.32
N TRP A 96 -9.73 15.95 -2.04
CA TRP A 96 -10.50 16.35 -3.21
C TRP A 96 -11.63 17.29 -2.82
N TRP A 97 -11.81 18.37 -3.58
CA TRP A 97 -12.87 19.35 -3.31
C TRP A 97 -14.25 18.70 -3.35
N ASP A 98 -14.47 17.80 -4.31
CA ASP A 98 -15.75 17.09 -4.48
C ASP A 98 -16.07 16.05 -3.40
N VAL A 99 -15.07 15.66 -2.59
CA VAL A 99 -15.25 14.73 -1.45
C VAL A 99 -15.55 15.51 -0.17
N ALA A 100 -15.30 16.81 -0.16
CA ALA A 100 -15.45 17.68 1.01
C ALA A 100 -16.73 18.54 0.98
N VAL A 101 -17.52 18.45 -0.10
CA VAL A 101 -18.75 19.25 -0.34
C VAL A 101 -20.02 18.43 -0.13
#